data_AF-H6N7F9-F1
#
_entry.id   AF-H6N7F9-F1
#
_cell.length_a   1.000
_cell.length_b   1.000
_cell.length_c   1.000
_cell.angle_alpha   90.00
_cell.angle_beta   90.00
_cell.angle_gamma   90.00
#
_symmetry.space_group_name_H-M   'P 1'
#
loop_
_entity.id
_entity.type
_entity.pdbx_description
1 polymer ?
#
loop_
_entity_poly.entity_id
_entity_poly.type
_entity_poly.pdbx_seq_one_letter_code
_entity_poly.pdbx_strand_id
1 'polypeptide(L)'
;MGKLSLVYLATGTAAVGSAGVGGYIYFTRGDTSPKEQKKRSISEVLKEAKKTILSTDAGSSNTHSAEWNKRKEAYANALDTELIADIGESGQETSIAKSSSVDVEKMKKWCKKYLDSDFSSAEDAVYKKALKWCTKEAQ
;
A
#
# COMPACT_ATOMS: atom_id res chain seq x y z
N MET A 1 -11.14 -16.03 -44.23
CA MET A 1 -12.17 -15.07 -44.71
C MET A 1 -12.24 -13.96 -43.65
N GLY A 2 -11.42 -12.92 -43.72
CA GLY A 2 -11.70 -11.64 -44.41
C GLY A 2 -12.57 -10.77 -43.49
N LYS A 3 -12.19 -9.58 -43.00
CA LYS A 3 -11.57 -8.44 -43.70
C LYS A 3 -10.83 -7.53 -42.69
N LEU A 4 -9.58 -7.21 -42.99
CA LEU A 4 -8.84 -6.06 -42.43
C LEU A 4 -9.37 -4.80 -43.11
N SER A 5 -9.83 -3.82 -42.32
CA SER A 5 -10.21 -2.50 -42.85
C SER A 5 -8.95 -1.66 -43.02
N LEU A 6 -8.59 -1.46 -44.28
CA LEU A 6 -7.51 -0.63 -44.78
C LEU A 6 -8.07 0.80 -44.91
N VAL A 7 -7.63 1.73 -44.06
CA VAL A 7 -7.99 3.15 -44.17
C VAL A 7 -6.81 3.92 -44.76
N TYR A 8 -7.16 4.64 -45.82
CA TYR A 8 -6.34 5.30 -46.83
C TYR A 8 -5.28 6.26 -46.28
N LEU A 9 -4.06 6.14 -46.80
CA LEU A 9 -3.07 7.22 -46.87
C LEU A 9 -3.48 8.19 -47.98
N ALA A 10 -3.85 9.41 -47.61
CA ALA A 10 -3.97 10.51 -48.56
C ALA A 10 -2.65 11.29 -48.59
N THR A 11 -1.85 11.05 -49.64
CA THR A 11 -0.70 11.88 -50.01
C THR A 11 -1.21 13.20 -50.60
N GLY A 12 -1.13 14.27 -49.83
CA GLY A 12 -1.32 15.65 -50.30
C GLY A 12 0.03 16.36 -50.45
N THR A 13 0.36 16.73 -51.67
CA THR A 13 1.59 17.44 -52.09
C THR A 13 1.69 18.86 -51.52
N ALA A 14 2.92 19.28 -51.27
CA ALA A 14 3.32 20.54 -50.64
C ALA A 14 2.93 21.80 -51.44
N ALA A 15 2.54 22.85 -50.72
CA ALA A 15 2.68 24.23 -51.15
C ALA A 15 3.54 24.97 -50.11
N VAL A 16 4.80 25.19 -50.43
CA VAL A 16 5.75 25.96 -49.62
C VAL A 16 5.52 27.44 -49.99
N GLY A 17 4.76 28.15 -49.16
CA GLY A 17 4.51 29.59 -49.28
C GLY A 17 5.15 30.32 -48.10
N SER A 18 6.11 31.19 -48.42
CA SER A 18 6.99 31.92 -47.52
C SER A 18 6.31 32.96 -46.63
N ALA A 19 6.90 33.13 -45.43
CA ALA A 19 6.96 34.34 -44.61
C ALA A 19 5.64 34.94 -44.09
N GLY A 20 5.37 34.75 -42.79
CA GLY A 20 4.31 35.47 -42.08
C GLY A 20 4.32 35.17 -40.57
N VAL A 21 4.49 36.22 -39.78
CA VAL A 21 4.53 36.29 -38.32
C VAL A 21 3.39 35.54 -37.64
N GLY A 22 3.69 34.73 -36.60
CA GLY A 22 2.68 34.19 -35.70
C GLY A 22 2.90 32.74 -35.28
N GLY A 23 4.01 32.45 -34.61
CA GLY A 23 4.26 31.13 -34.04
C GLY A 23 3.35 30.84 -32.85
N TYR A 24 2.12 30.36 -33.08
CA TYR A 24 1.41 29.57 -32.09
C TYR A 24 1.90 28.13 -32.19
N ILE A 25 3.00 27.85 -31.50
CA ILE A 25 3.36 26.47 -31.19
C ILE A 25 2.38 26.05 -30.09
N TYR A 26 1.29 25.38 -30.47
CA TYR A 26 0.61 24.49 -29.52
C TYR A 26 1.57 23.35 -29.22
N PHE A 27 2.45 23.57 -28.24
CA PHE A 27 3.06 22.49 -27.50
C PHE A 27 1.91 21.68 -26.90
N THR A 28 1.53 20.57 -27.52
CA THR A 28 0.96 19.45 -26.75
C THR A 28 2.10 18.82 -25.96
N ARG A 29 2.67 19.61 -25.04
CA ARG A 29 3.44 19.14 -23.91
C ARG A 29 2.45 18.90 -22.79
N GLY A 30 1.60 17.92 -23.04
CA GLY A 30 0.90 17.20 -21.99
C GLY A 30 1.54 15.83 -21.96
N ASP A 31 2.77 15.77 -21.46
CA ASP A 31 3.25 14.60 -20.75
C ASP A 31 2.22 14.32 -19.64
N THR A 32 1.10 13.68 -19.97
CA THR A 32 0.46 12.78 -19.02
C THR A 32 1.38 11.56 -18.93
N SER A 33 2.57 11.78 -18.37
CA SER A 33 3.14 10.81 -17.46
C SER A 33 1.97 10.35 -16.61
N PRO A 34 1.62 9.05 -16.56
CA PRO A 34 0.69 8.58 -15.56
C PRO A 34 1.23 9.15 -14.26
N LYS A 35 0.48 10.06 -13.62
CA LYS A 35 0.86 10.62 -12.34
C LYS A 35 1.32 9.42 -11.54
N GLU A 36 2.62 9.32 -11.23
CA GLU A 36 3.08 8.41 -10.21
C GLU A 36 2.21 8.78 -9.03
N GLN A 37 1.18 7.97 -8.77
CA GLN A 37 0.43 8.07 -7.54
C GLN A 37 1.51 7.78 -6.52
N LYS A 38 2.02 8.85 -5.89
CA LYS A 38 3.04 8.78 -4.86
C LYS A 38 2.59 7.67 -3.92
N LYS A 39 3.27 6.52 -4.00
CA LYS A 39 2.83 5.33 -3.29
C LYS A 39 2.91 5.69 -1.81
N ARG A 40 1.75 5.75 -1.17
CA ARG A 40 1.65 6.04 0.26
C ARG A 40 1.89 4.75 0.99
N SER A 41 2.63 4.80 2.08
CA SER A 41 2.77 3.67 2.99
C SER A 41 1.45 3.44 3.75
N ILE A 42 1.25 2.22 4.23
CA ILE A 42 0.12 1.90 5.12
C ILE A 42 0.15 2.81 6.36
N SER A 43 1.34 3.10 6.91
CA SER A 43 1.49 3.97 8.08
C SER A 43 1.00 5.40 7.82
N GLU A 44 1.26 5.96 6.63
CA GLU A 44 0.79 7.29 6.24
C GLU A 44 -0.74 7.31 6.15
N VAL A 45 -1.33 6.32 5.48
CA VAL A 45 -2.80 6.23 5.33
C VAL A 45 -3.49 6.05 6.68
N LEU A 46 -2.92 5.26 7.59
CA LEU A 46 -3.45 5.10 8.95
C LEU A 46 -3.40 6.42 9.74
N LYS A 47 -2.29 7.18 9.65
CA LYS A 47 -2.16 8.48 10.31
C LYS A 47 -3.12 9.52 9.73
N GLU A 48 -3.29 9.56 8.41
CA GLU A 48 -4.29 10.41 7.74
C GLU A 48 -5.71 10.08 8.22
N ALA A 49 -6.01 8.79 8.43
CA ALA A 49 -7.27 8.30 8.99
C ALA A 49 -7.39 8.51 10.52
N LYS A 50 -6.46 9.25 11.14
CA LYS A 50 -6.40 9.54 12.59
C LYS A 50 -6.32 8.28 13.45
N LYS A 51 -5.66 7.23 12.96
CA LYS A 51 -5.40 6.00 13.72
C LYS A 51 -4.08 6.11 14.47
N THR A 52 -4.07 5.62 15.70
CA THR A 52 -2.89 5.58 16.56
C THR A 52 -2.15 4.27 16.32
N ILE A 53 -0.99 4.34 15.68
CA ILE A 53 -0.14 3.18 15.43
C ILE A 53 0.54 2.76 16.75
N LEU A 54 0.45 1.48 17.09
CA LEU A 54 1.11 0.91 18.26
C LEU A 54 2.63 0.92 18.06
N SER A 55 3.39 1.09 19.14
CA SER A 55 4.85 1.14 19.05
C SER A 55 5.35 -0.27 18.81
N THR A 56 6.16 -0.44 17.77
CA THR A 56 6.80 -1.71 17.42
C THR A 56 8.20 -1.82 18.00
N ASP A 57 8.61 -0.90 18.88
CA ASP A 57 9.93 -0.92 19.50
C ASP A 57 10.06 -2.10 20.47
N ALA A 58 11.24 -2.71 20.45
CA ALA A 58 11.60 -3.81 21.34
C ALA A 58 11.93 -3.28 22.74
N GLY A 59 11.62 -4.08 23.77
CA GLY A 59 12.01 -3.81 25.15
C GLY A 59 11.08 -2.90 25.96
N SER A 60 11.50 -2.58 27.19
CA SER A 60 10.67 -1.95 28.24
C SER A 60 10.28 -0.49 27.97
N SER A 61 10.69 0.09 26.84
CA SER A 61 10.33 1.47 26.44
C SER A 61 9.02 1.53 25.65
N ASN A 62 8.35 0.39 25.47
CA ASN A 62 7.11 0.33 24.70
C ASN A 62 5.95 0.96 25.47
N THR A 63 5.59 2.19 25.09
CA THR A 63 4.47 2.96 25.65
C THR A 63 3.10 2.31 25.44
N HIS A 64 3.03 1.26 24.62
CA HIS A 64 1.81 0.56 24.22
C HIS A 64 1.77 -0.91 24.69
N SER A 65 2.51 -1.26 25.75
CA SER A 65 2.55 -2.63 26.30
C SER A 65 1.17 -3.17 26.70
N ALA A 66 0.32 -2.32 27.31
CA ALA A 66 -1.04 -2.72 27.69
C ALA A 66 -1.92 -3.02 26.48
N GLU A 67 -1.82 -2.23 25.42
CA GLU A 67 -2.52 -2.44 24.15
C GLU A 67 -2.06 -3.73 23.48
N TRP A 68 -0.74 -4.01 23.47
CA TRP A 68 -0.21 -5.26 22.92
C TRP A 68 -0.72 -6.50 23.66
N ASN A 69 -0.87 -6.44 24.99
CA ASN A 69 -1.48 -7.53 25.75
C ASN A 69 -2.96 -7.74 25.37
N LYS A 70 -3.73 -6.67 25.18
CA LYS A 70 -5.10 -6.78 24.67
C LYS A 70 -5.15 -7.39 23.26
N ARG A 71 -4.19 -7.04 22.39
CA ARG A 71 -4.08 -7.63 21.04
C ARG A 71 -3.78 -9.11 21.10
N LYS A 72 -2.89 -9.52 21.99
CA LYS A 72 -2.58 -10.94 22.24
C LYS A 72 -3.83 -11.73 22.68
N GLU A 73 -4.63 -11.18 23.59
CA GLU A 73 -5.90 -11.80 24.01
C GLU A 73 -6.92 -11.88 22.86
N ALA A 74 -7.08 -10.80 22.10
CA ALA A 74 -7.96 -10.77 20.93
C ALA A 74 -7.50 -11.73 19.83
N TYR A 75 -6.19 -11.91 19.65
CA TYR A 75 -5.59 -12.78 18.64
C TYR A 75 -5.95 -14.26 18.86
N ALA A 76 -6.16 -14.68 20.10
CA ALA A 76 -6.61 -16.03 20.41
C ALA A 76 -7.99 -16.37 19.79
N ASN A 77 -8.82 -15.34 19.58
CA ASN A 77 -10.17 -15.45 19.01
C ASN A 77 -10.26 -14.91 17.58
N ALA A 78 -9.12 -14.62 16.94
CA ALA A 78 -9.09 -14.14 15.56
C ALA A 78 -9.60 -15.19 14.58
N LEU A 79 -10.22 -14.73 13.49
CA LEU A 79 -10.53 -15.60 12.35
C LEU A 79 -9.23 -15.98 11.62
N ASP A 80 -9.22 -17.14 10.99
CA ASP A 80 -8.02 -17.62 10.27
C ASP A 80 -7.59 -16.65 9.15
N THR A 81 -8.55 -15.92 8.55
CA THR A 81 -8.30 -14.86 7.56
C THR A 81 -7.59 -13.63 8.12
N GLU A 82 -7.61 -13.45 9.44
CA GLU A 82 -7.06 -12.29 10.14
C GLU A 82 -5.67 -12.58 10.72
N LEU A 83 -5.21 -13.84 10.67
CA LEU A 83 -3.91 -14.24 11.18
C LEU A 83 -2.79 -13.52 10.41
N ILE A 84 -1.77 -13.13 11.17
CA ILE A 84 -0.56 -12.50 10.66
C ILE A 84 0.58 -13.50 10.62
N ALA A 85 1.57 -13.22 9.80
CA ALA A 85 2.73 -14.10 9.62
C ALA A 85 3.85 -13.74 10.60
N ASP A 86 4.53 -14.76 11.10
CA ASP A 86 5.85 -14.64 11.69
C ASP A 86 6.83 -14.47 10.53
N ILE A 87 7.65 -13.44 10.64
CA ILE A 87 8.69 -13.15 9.65
C ILE A 87 9.96 -13.76 10.21
N GLY A 88 10.36 -14.93 9.71
CA GLY A 88 11.60 -15.59 10.08
C GLY A 88 12.83 -14.74 9.72
N GLU A 89 14.00 -15.13 10.22
CA GLU A 89 15.27 -14.43 9.94
C GLU A 89 15.63 -14.42 8.44
N SER A 90 15.22 -15.45 7.70
CA SER A 90 15.37 -15.57 6.25
C SER A 90 14.31 -14.81 5.45
N GLY A 91 13.38 -14.11 6.11
CA GLY A 91 12.23 -13.47 5.48
C GLY A 91 11.08 -14.43 5.13
N GLN A 92 11.21 -15.73 5.46
CA GLN A 92 10.14 -16.70 5.32
C GLN A 92 8.95 -16.33 6.21
N GLU A 93 7.75 -16.33 5.63
CA GLU A 93 6.52 -16.02 6.33
C GLU A 93 5.80 -17.30 6.71
N THR A 94 5.50 -17.46 8.01
CA THR A 94 4.73 -18.60 8.52
C THR A 94 3.59 -18.08 9.38
N SER A 95 2.38 -18.60 9.21
CA SER A 95 1.23 -18.11 9.97
C SER A 95 1.46 -18.27 11.47
N ILE A 96 1.23 -17.20 12.24
CA ILE A 96 1.25 -17.28 13.71
C ILE A 96 -0.05 -17.94 14.14
N ALA A 97 0.06 -19.10 14.78
CA ALA A 97 -1.10 -19.82 15.30
C ALA A 97 -1.85 -18.99 16.35
N LYS A 98 -3.19 -19.07 16.33
CA LYS A 98 -4.04 -18.46 17.35
C LYS A 98 -3.74 -19.08 18.72
N SER A 99 -3.39 -18.23 19.67
CA SER A 99 -3.06 -18.65 21.03
C SER A 99 -3.12 -17.45 21.97
N SER A 100 -3.61 -17.67 23.18
CA SER A 100 -3.50 -16.70 24.28
C SER A 100 -2.06 -16.47 24.72
N SER A 101 -1.12 -17.31 24.25
CA SER A 101 0.31 -17.21 24.48
C SER A 101 1.06 -16.73 23.23
N VAL A 102 0.37 -16.07 22.28
CA VAL A 102 1.05 -15.51 21.10
C VAL A 102 2.19 -14.58 21.52
N ASP A 103 3.29 -14.68 20.79
CA ASP A 103 4.48 -13.87 21.00
C ASP A 103 4.24 -12.47 20.41
N VAL A 104 4.12 -11.49 21.31
CA VAL A 104 3.91 -10.08 20.96
C VAL A 104 5.05 -9.54 20.11
N GLU A 105 6.27 -10.03 20.29
CA GLU A 105 7.41 -9.56 19.49
C GLU A 105 7.26 -9.96 18.03
N LYS A 106 6.66 -11.13 17.75
CA LYS A 106 6.31 -11.53 16.37
C LYS A 106 5.24 -10.64 15.77
N MET A 107 4.22 -10.26 16.56
CA MET A 107 3.19 -9.32 16.11
C MET A 107 3.78 -7.94 15.78
N LYS A 108 4.65 -7.41 16.67
CA LYS A 108 5.37 -6.15 16.46
C LYS A 108 6.25 -6.20 15.22
N LYS A 109 6.99 -7.31 15.03
CA LYS A 109 7.85 -7.53 13.86
C LYS A 109 7.03 -7.50 12.57
N TRP A 110 5.87 -8.16 12.55
CA TRP A 110 4.94 -8.11 11.43
C TRP A 110 4.46 -6.68 11.15
N CYS A 111 3.98 -5.98 12.17
CA CYS A 111 3.54 -4.60 12.04
C CYS A 111 4.65 -3.69 11.51
N LYS A 112 5.88 -3.82 12.01
CA LYS A 112 7.02 -3.03 11.54
C LYS A 112 7.29 -3.24 10.04
N LYS A 113 7.23 -4.47 9.54
CA LYS A 113 7.45 -4.77 8.12
C LYS A 113 6.36 -4.15 7.23
N TYR A 114 5.09 -4.29 7.63
CA TYR A 114 3.97 -3.96 6.75
C TYR A 114 3.44 -2.54 6.89
N LEU A 115 3.69 -1.86 8.01
CA LEU A 115 3.34 -0.44 8.13
C LEU A 115 4.12 0.43 7.13
N ASP A 116 5.36 0.06 6.81
CA ASP A 116 6.19 0.73 5.80
C ASP A 116 5.91 0.25 4.36
N SER A 117 5.06 -0.76 4.17
CA SER A 117 4.71 -1.27 2.85
C SER A 117 3.73 -0.37 2.11
N ASP A 118 3.75 -0.46 0.78
CA ASP A 118 2.86 0.29 -0.11
C ASP A 118 1.38 0.00 0.20
N PHE A 119 0.60 1.04 0.44
CA PHE A 119 -0.84 0.97 0.50
C PHE A 119 -1.40 0.76 -0.90
N SER A 120 -2.14 -0.34 -1.09
CA SER A 120 -2.82 -0.64 -2.35
C SER A 120 -4.27 -0.16 -2.35
N SER A 121 -5.06 -0.57 -1.36
CA SER A 121 -6.46 -0.15 -1.19
C SER A 121 -6.94 -0.42 0.24
N ALA A 122 -8.10 0.15 0.62
CA ALA A 122 -8.72 -0.14 1.91
C ALA A 122 -9.25 -1.59 2.02
N GLU A 123 -9.40 -2.27 0.88
CA GLU A 123 -9.87 -3.65 0.80
C GLU A 123 -8.73 -4.66 0.93
N ASP A 124 -7.49 -4.21 0.79
CA ASP A 124 -6.29 -5.01 0.88
C ASP A 124 -6.19 -5.74 2.23
N ALA A 125 -5.82 -7.02 2.15
CA ALA A 125 -5.77 -7.89 3.32
C ALA A 125 -4.67 -7.44 4.31
N VAL A 126 -3.54 -6.94 3.81
CA VAL A 126 -2.45 -6.45 4.66
C VAL A 126 -2.88 -5.17 5.36
N TYR A 127 -3.50 -4.23 4.64
CA TYR A 127 -4.04 -3.01 5.23
C TYR A 127 -5.07 -3.32 6.33
N LYS A 128 -6.04 -4.20 6.08
CA LYS A 128 -7.04 -4.60 7.08
C LYS A 128 -6.40 -5.24 8.32
N LYS A 129 -5.41 -6.10 8.13
CA LYS A 129 -4.65 -6.72 9.23
C LYS A 129 -3.82 -5.68 9.99
N ALA A 130 -3.17 -4.75 9.29
CA ALA A 130 -2.42 -3.66 9.92
C ALA A 130 -3.32 -2.73 10.73
N LEU A 131 -4.49 -2.39 10.16
CA LEU A 131 -5.52 -1.65 10.88
C LEU A 131 -5.95 -2.42 12.14
N LYS A 132 -6.20 -3.73 12.05
CA LYS A 132 -6.66 -4.56 13.18
C LYS A 132 -5.60 -4.83 14.27
N TRP A 133 -4.35 -5.08 13.88
CA TRP A 133 -3.33 -5.57 14.83
C TRP A 133 -2.31 -4.52 15.22
N CYS A 134 -2.09 -3.50 14.38
CA CYS A 134 -1.04 -2.50 14.59
C CYS A 134 -1.58 -1.15 15.06
N THR A 135 -2.88 -1.01 15.31
CA THR A 135 -3.48 0.25 15.80
C THR A 135 -4.18 0.09 17.15
N LYS A 136 -4.34 1.21 17.87
CA LYS A 136 -5.03 1.25 19.17
C LYS A 136 -6.54 1.12 19.03
N GLU A 137 -7.09 1.65 17.94
CA GLU A 137 -8.53 1.73 17.68
C GLU A 137 -9.10 0.47 17.04
N ALA A 138 -8.31 -0.58 16.87
CA ALA A 138 -8.84 -1.83 16.38
C ALA A 138 -9.87 -2.40 17.36
N GLN A 139 -11.07 -2.56 16.81
CA GLN A 139 -12.25 -3.13 17.44
C GLN A 139 -12.35 -4.62 17.12
#